data_AF-A0A7J2LZL6-F1
#
_entry.id   AF-A0A7J2LZL6-F1
#
_cell.length_a   1.000
_cell.length_b   1.000
_cell.length_c   1.000
_cell.angle_alpha   90.00
_cell.angle_beta   90.00
_cell.angle_gamma   90.00
#
_symmetry.space_group_name_H-M   'P 1'
#
loop_
_entity.id
_entity.type
_entity.pdbx_description
1 polymer ?
#
loop_
_entity_poly.entity_id
_entity_poly.type
_entity_poly.pdbx_seq_one_letter_code
_entity_poly.pdbx_strand_id
1 'polypeptide(L)'
;MGEVGECRDLRVADIVRLSLKALLSRKRRAALTLLGVLVGVLTLTAVVSIAYGYSSAVLGVIKLSSPRLVLVIARSDPLTNSDLITLENLPGVKVATPLVMFSISAREGCRIG
;
A
#
# COMPACT_ATOMS: atom_id res chain seq x y z
N MET A 1 -1.86 52.18 19.76
CA MET A 1 -0.81 52.22 18.72
C MET A 1 -1.04 51.12 17.71
N GLY A 2 -1.08 51.47 16.43
CA GLY A 2 -1.16 50.53 15.31
C GLY A 2 -2.21 50.92 14.29
N GLU A 3 -2.08 52.12 13.71
CA GLU A 3 -2.65 52.46 12.41
C GLU A 3 -2.17 51.40 11.40
N VAL A 4 -3.09 50.80 10.64
CA VAL A 4 -2.72 50.05 9.43
C VAL A 4 -3.66 50.50 8.31
N GLY A 5 -3.33 51.67 7.77
CA GLY A 5 -3.60 51.98 6.37
C GLY A 5 -2.40 51.56 5.55
N GLU A 6 -2.58 50.57 4.67
CA GLU A 6 -1.71 50.40 3.50
C GLU A 6 -2.52 49.69 2.40
N CYS A 7 -2.87 50.44 1.35
CA CYS A 7 -3.45 49.91 0.12
C CYS A 7 -2.28 49.47 -0.77
N ARG A 8 -1.79 48.23 -0.57
CA ARG A 8 -0.80 47.59 -1.43
C ARG A 8 -1.28 46.19 -1.74
N ASP A 9 -1.10 45.78 -2.98
CA ASP A 9 -1.37 44.45 -3.52
C ASP A 9 -1.03 43.38 -2.45
N LEU A 10 -2.08 42.80 -1.87
CA LEU A 10 -2.02 41.87 -0.75
C LEU A 10 -1.36 40.57 -1.24
N ARG A 11 -0.03 40.59 -1.35
CA ARG A 11 0.75 39.38 -1.63
C ARG A 11 0.40 38.38 -0.53
N VAL A 12 -0.19 37.25 -0.92
CA VAL A 12 -0.59 36.15 -0.02
C VAL A 12 0.55 35.77 0.94
N ALA A 13 1.80 35.90 0.50
CA ALA A 13 2.99 35.72 1.31
C ALA A 13 3.04 36.59 2.59
N ASP A 14 2.66 37.88 2.52
CA ASP A 14 2.68 38.77 3.69
C ASP A 14 1.56 38.43 4.67
N ILE A 15 0.38 38.04 4.17
CA ILE A 15 -0.74 37.59 5.00
C ILE A 15 -0.34 36.33 5.78
N VAL A 16 0.21 35.34 5.10
CA VAL A 16 0.68 34.08 5.72
C VAL A 16 1.75 34.39 6.77
N ARG A 17 2.69 35.29 6.47
CA ARG A 17 3.77 35.65 7.39
C ARG A 17 3.25 36.37 8.64
N LEU A 18 2.28 37.27 8.47
CA LEU A 18 1.63 37.97 9.57
C LEU A 18 0.81 37.02 10.46
N SER A 19 0.03 36.12 9.85
CA SER A 19 -0.75 35.11 10.57
C SER A 19 0.13 34.12 11.35
N LEU A 20 1.24 33.65 10.75
CA LEU A 20 2.20 32.79 11.44
C LEU A 20 2.84 33.49 12.64
N LYS A 21 3.20 34.77 12.50
CA LYS A 21 3.77 35.57 13.59
C LYS A 21 2.74 35.78 14.72
N ALA A 22 1.47 36.00 14.38
CA ALA A 22 0.37 36.13 15.34
C ALA A 22 0.07 34.80 16.07
N LEU A 23 0.10 33.66 15.36
CA LEU A 23 -0.08 32.33 15.95
C LEU A 23 1.06 31.98 16.93
N LEU A 24 2.30 32.28 16.55
CA LEU A 24 3.50 32.03 17.38
C LEU A 24 3.59 32.93 18.63
N SER A 25 2.89 34.07 18.64
CA SER A 25 2.79 34.95 19.82
C SER A 25 2.12 34.25 21.01
N ARG A 26 1.14 33.36 20.76
CA ARG A 26 0.41 32.61 21.81
C ARG A 26 0.85 31.14 21.85
N LYS A 27 2.10 30.93 22.28
CA LYS A 27 2.80 29.62 22.27
C LYS A 27 2.01 28.45 22.85
N ARG A 28 1.32 28.61 23.99
CA ARG A 28 0.59 27.50 24.65
C ARG A 28 -0.63 27.04 23.86
N ARG A 29 -1.43 27.99 23.35
CA ARG A 29 -2.67 27.69 22.63
C ARG A 29 -2.39 27.19 21.21
N ALA A 30 -1.38 27.75 20.54
CA ALA A 30 -0.94 27.28 19.22
C ALA A 30 -0.29 25.89 19.29
N ALA A 31 0.53 25.60 20.30
CA ALA A 31 1.16 24.29 20.44
C ALA A 31 0.14 23.18 20.68
N LEU A 32 -0.82 23.37 21.59
CA LEU A 32 -1.81 22.33 21.92
C LEU A 32 -2.75 22.02 20.75
N THR A 33 -3.16 23.04 20.00
CA THR A 33 -4.04 22.87 18.82
C THR A 33 -3.31 22.16 17.68
N LEU A 34 -2.05 22.51 17.42
CA LEU A 34 -1.22 21.84 16.42
C LEU A 34 -0.98 20.37 16.80
N LEU A 35 -0.65 20.11 18.07
CA LEU A 35 -0.47 18.73 18.57
C LEU A 35 -1.76 17.91 18.43
N GLY A 36 -2.93 18.46 18.77
CA GLY A 36 -4.20 17.75 18.68
C GLY A 36 -4.53 17.31 17.25
N VAL A 37 -4.40 18.22 16.28
CA VAL A 37 -4.65 17.90 14.87
C VAL A 37 -3.62 16.91 14.33
N LEU A 38 -2.34 17.09 14.66
CA LEU A 38 -1.29 16.16 14.23
C LEU A 38 -1.52 14.76 14.78
N VAL A 39 -1.77 14.61 16.08
CA VAL A 39 -2.04 13.30 16.69
C VAL A 39 -3.29 12.66 16.08
N GLY A 40 -4.35 13.44 15.82
CA GLY A 40 -5.55 12.94 15.16
C GLY A 40 -5.31 12.38 13.76
N VAL A 41 -4.60 13.13 12.90
CA VAL A 41 -4.31 12.66 11.53
C VAL A 41 -3.31 11.50 11.54
N LEU A 42 -2.30 11.54 12.42
CA LEU A 42 -1.31 10.46 12.56
C LEU A 42 -1.95 9.14 13.01
N THR A 43 -2.86 9.18 13.99
CA THR A 43 -3.55 7.97 14.46
C THR A 43 -4.45 7.37 13.38
N LEU A 44 -5.24 8.20 12.70
CA LEU A 44 -6.10 7.75 11.59
C LEU A 44 -5.28 7.11 10.47
N THR A 45 -4.22 7.78 10.01
CA THR A 45 -3.38 7.29 8.92
C THR A 45 -2.61 6.02 9.29
N ALA A 46 -2.11 5.92 10.53
CA ALA A 46 -1.47 4.70 11.02
C ALA A 46 -2.43 3.50 11.01
N VAL A 47 -3.64 3.67 11.57
CA VAL A 47 -4.66 2.60 11.60
C VAL A 47 -5.03 2.15 10.18
N VAL A 48 -5.25 3.10 9.27
CA VAL A 48 -5.60 2.80 7.88
C VAL A 48 -4.47 2.07 7.16
N SER A 49 -3.22 2.51 7.33
CA SER A 49 -2.05 1.83 6.77
C SER A 49 -1.93 0.39 7.25
N ILE A 50 -2.18 0.17 8.54
CA ILE A 50 -2.17 -1.14 9.15
C ILE A 50 -3.29 -2.02 8.58
N ALA A 51 -4.51 -1.49 8.47
CA ALA A 51 -5.66 -2.21 7.92
C ALA A 51 -5.45 -2.65 6.46
N TYR A 52 -4.92 -1.77 5.61
CA TYR A 52 -4.57 -2.13 4.23
C TYR A 52 -3.38 -3.09 4.15
N GLY A 53 -2.39 -2.94 5.03
CA GLY A 53 -1.26 -3.86 5.15
C GLY A 53 -1.71 -5.28 5.48
N TYR A 54 -2.56 -5.44 6.50
CA TYR A 54 -3.12 -6.74 6.88
C TYR A 54 -4.00 -7.35 5.80
N SER A 55 -4.87 -6.55 5.19
CA SER A 55 -5.73 -7.04 4.10
C SER A 55 -4.91 -7.62 2.94
N SER A 56 -3.81 -6.95 2.58
CA SER A 56 -2.91 -7.41 1.51
C SER A 56 -2.13 -8.67 1.89
N ALA A 57 -1.62 -8.74 3.12
CA ALA A 57 -0.89 -9.90 3.63
C ALA A 57 -1.80 -11.14 3.72
N VAL A 58 -3.01 -10.96 4.25
CA VAL A 58 -4.00 -12.02 4.40
C VAL A 58 -4.52 -12.47 3.03
N LEU A 59 -4.79 -11.56 2.09
CA LEU A 59 -5.14 -11.93 0.72
C LEU A 59 -4.01 -12.67 0.00
N GLY A 60 -2.73 -12.39 0.30
CA GLY A 60 -1.60 -13.17 -0.21
C GLY A 60 -1.66 -14.63 0.21
N VAL A 61 -1.91 -14.88 1.51
CA VAL A 61 -2.05 -16.23 2.07
C VAL A 61 -3.34 -16.92 1.59
N ILE A 62 -4.46 -16.21 1.54
CA ILE A 62 -5.73 -16.78 1.08
C ILE A 62 -5.72 -17.01 -0.43
N LYS A 63 -4.92 -16.29 -1.23
CA LYS A 63 -4.76 -16.61 -2.66
C LYS A 63 -4.09 -17.97 -2.87
N LEU A 64 -3.16 -18.36 -2.00
CA LEU A 64 -2.57 -19.71 -1.99
C LEU A 64 -3.60 -20.77 -1.55
N SER A 65 -4.56 -20.38 -0.70
CA SER A 65 -5.68 -21.21 -0.23
C SER A 65 -7.00 -20.73 -0.80
N SER A 66 -7.05 -20.38 -2.09
CA SER A 66 -8.29 -19.90 -2.70
C SER A 66 -9.13 -21.11 -3.09
N PRO A 67 -10.42 -21.21 -2.69
CA PRO A 67 -11.30 -22.33 -3.07
C PRO A 67 -11.51 -22.49 -4.59
N ARG A 68 -11.02 -21.54 -5.39
CA ARG A 68 -11.06 -21.56 -6.86
C ARG A 68 -9.82 -22.17 -7.50
N LEU A 69 -8.87 -22.67 -6.71
CA LEU A 69 -7.72 -23.42 -7.22
C LEU A 69 -8.13 -24.89 -7.42
N VAL A 70 -8.15 -25.34 -8.67
CA VAL A 70 -8.41 -26.73 -9.03
C VAL A 70 -7.09 -27.35 -9.48
N LEU A 71 -6.61 -28.35 -8.72
CA LEU A 71 -5.42 -29.12 -9.09
C LEU A 71 -5.85 -30.31 -9.96
N VAL A 72 -5.42 -30.30 -11.22
CA VAL A 72 -5.67 -31.39 -12.16
C VAL A 72 -4.45 -32.30 -12.20
N ILE A 73 -4.63 -33.57 -11.86
CA ILE A 73 -3.57 -34.59 -11.85
C ILE A 73 -3.93 -35.64 -12.90
N ALA A 74 -3.03 -35.84 -13.87
CA ALA A 74 -3.15 -36.91 -14.85
C ALA A 74 -3.01 -38.28 -14.19
N ARG A 75 -3.90 -39.23 -14.53
CA ARG A 75 -3.84 -40.61 -14.00
C ARG A 75 -3.12 -41.60 -14.92
N SER A 76 -3.07 -41.35 -16.23
CA SER A 76 -2.55 -42.33 -17.21
C SER A 76 -1.74 -41.66 -18.31
N ASP A 77 -2.28 -40.61 -18.94
CA ASP A 77 -1.61 -39.90 -20.04
C ASP A 77 -0.95 -38.59 -19.56
N PRO A 78 0.25 -38.24 -20.04
CA PRO A 78 0.93 -37.01 -19.61
C PRO A 78 0.16 -35.77 -20.10
N LEU A 79 -0.10 -34.84 -19.17
CA LEU A 79 -0.70 -33.54 -19.49
C LEU A 79 0.18 -32.80 -20.50
N THR A 80 -0.39 -32.46 -21.65
CA THR A 80 0.30 -31.78 -22.75
C THR A 80 -0.27 -30.36 -22.92
N ASN A 81 0.45 -29.48 -23.62
CA ASN A 81 0.01 -28.09 -23.86
C ASN A 81 -1.36 -27.99 -24.56
N SER A 82 -1.80 -29.01 -25.29
CA SER A 82 -3.15 -29.10 -25.86
C SER A 82 -4.25 -29.12 -24.79
N ASP A 83 -3.98 -29.77 -23.65
CA ASP A 83 -4.92 -29.87 -22.54
C ASP A 83 -5.04 -28.52 -21.83
N LEU A 84 -3.95 -27.76 -21.73
CA LEU A 84 -3.97 -26.39 -21.18
C LEU A 84 -4.93 -25.48 -21.95
N ILE A 85 -4.86 -25.51 -23.28
CA ILE A 85 -5.73 -24.68 -24.13
C ILE A 85 -7.20 -25.11 -23.96
N THR A 86 -7.45 -26.41 -23.84
CA THR A 86 -8.79 -26.93 -23.60
C THR A 86 -9.31 -26.51 -22.23
N LEU A 87 -8.44 -26.54 -21.20
CA LEU A 87 -8.74 -26.13 -19.83
C LEU A 87 -9.02 -24.62 -19.72
N GLU A 88 -8.26 -23.79 -20.44
CA GLU A 88 -8.41 -22.33 -20.45
C GLU A 88 -9.70 -21.88 -21.16
N ASN A 89 -10.18 -22.64 -22.15
CA ASN A 89 -11.40 -22.33 -22.89
C ASN A 89 -12.70 -22.74 -22.18
N LEU A 90 -12.64 -23.38 -21.00
CA LEU A 90 -13.85 -23.73 -20.24
C LEU A 90 -14.47 -22.51 -19.56
N PRO A 91 -15.81 -22.35 -19.60
CA PRO A 91 -16.49 -21.24 -18.95
C PRO A 91 -16.29 -21.30 -17.43
N GLY A 92 -15.70 -20.24 -16.86
CA GLY A 92 -15.39 -20.14 -15.43
C GLY A 92 -13.91 -20.34 -15.09
N VAL A 93 -13.07 -20.77 -16.04
CA VAL A 93 -11.62 -20.82 -15.88
C VAL A 93 -11.03 -19.48 -16.32
N LYS A 94 -10.35 -18.79 -15.38
CA LYS A 94 -9.72 -17.49 -15.67
C LYS A 94 -8.28 -17.63 -16.16
N VAL A 95 -7.55 -18.61 -15.63
CA VAL A 95 -6.14 -18.90 -15.96
C VAL A 95 -5.90 -20.38 -15.67
N ALA A 96 -5.24 -21.08 -16.58
CA ALA A 96 -4.64 -22.39 -16.36
C ALA A 96 -3.11 -22.26 -16.38
N THR A 97 -2.41 -22.75 -15.35
CA THR A 97 -0.94 -22.68 -15.27
C THR A 97 -0.39 -24.09 -15.04
N PRO A 98 0.57 -24.55 -15.86
CA PRO A 98 1.24 -25.83 -15.63
C PRO A 98 2.16 -25.72 -14.41
N LEU A 99 2.07 -26.69 -13.50
CA LEU A 99 2.93 -26.77 -12.33
C LEU A 99 4.03 -27.81 -12.56
N VAL A 100 5.25 -27.32 -12.78
CA VAL A 100 6.46 -28.17 -12.86
C VAL A 100 7.31 -27.94 -11.62
N MET A 101 7.56 -29.00 -10.86
CA MET A 101 8.44 -28.94 -9.69
C MET A 101 9.73 -29.68 -9.99
N PHE A 102 10.85 -28.99 -9.88
CA PHE A 102 12.19 -29.58 -9.93
C PHE A 102 12.95 -29.14 -8.67
N SER A 103 13.47 -30.10 -7.92
CA SER A 103 14.31 -29.81 -6.75
C SER A 103 15.74 -29.62 -7.23
N ILE A 104 16.22 -28.37 -7.22
CA ILE A 104 17.65 -28.07 -7.37
C ILE A 104 18.23 -27.71 -6.02
N SER A 105 19.33 -28.36 -5.64
CA SER A 105 20.10 -27.95 -4.48
C SER A 105 20.96 -26.75 -4.89
N ALA A 106 20.47 -25.54 -4.58
CA ALA A 106 21.24 -24.33 -4.79
C ALA A 106 22.36 -24.27 -3.75
N ARG A 107 23.57 -24.68 -4.14
CA ARG A 107 24.77 -24.47 -3.34
C ARG A 107 25.18 -23.01 -3.49
N GLU A 108 24.85 -22.19 -2.49
CA GLU A 108 25.37 -20.84 -2.39
C GLU A 108 26.88 -20.90 -2.13
N GLY A 109 27.68 -20.70 -3.18
CA GLY A 109 29.11 -20.48 -3.06
C GLY A 109 29.37 -19.08 -2.53
N CYS A 110 29.36 -18.92 -1.20
CA CYS A 110 29.80 -17.68 -0.57
C CYS A 110 31.31 -17.47 -0.83
N ARG A 111 31.64 -16.59 -1.78
CA ARG A 111 33.00 -16.10 -2.01
C ARG A 111 33.13 -14.77 -1.26
N ILE A 112 33.68 -14.84 -0.05
CA ILE A 112 34.22 -13.67 0.65
C ILE A 112 35.52 -13.28 -0.06
N GLY A 113 35.60 -12.04 -0.53
CA GLY A 113 36.75 -11.42 -1.16
C GLY A 113 36.63 -9.91 -1.05
#